data_AF-A0A357TNB7-F1
#
_entry.id   AF-A0A357TNB7-F1
#
_cell.length_a   1.000
_cell.length_b   1.000
_cell.length_c   1.000
_cell.angle_alpha   90.00
_cell.angle_beta   90.00
_cell.angle_gamma   90.00
#
_symmetry.space_group_name_H-M   'P 1'
#
loop_
_entity.id
_entity.type
_entity.pdbx_description
1 polymer ?
#
loop_
_entity_poly.entity_id
_entity_poly.type
_entity_poly.pdbx_seq_one_letter_code
_entity_poly.pdbx_strand_id
1 'polypeptide(L)'
;MIAAMADAAYSKSVFHIERYQLAAASAGHANINTYDAKLRREQDASARAALREQANEAMADTIRGLAADTLDKVLYELSCQMKNCYSRSDA
;
A
#
# COMPACT_ATOMS: atom_id res chain seq x y z
N MET A 1 -3.83 -11.11 5.68
CA MET A 1 -2.49 -11.72 5.70
C MET A 1 -1.45 -10.78 6.29
N ILE A 2 -1.18 -9.60 5.69
CA ILE A 2 -0.19 -8.63 6.18
C ILE A 2 -0.28 -8.41 7.71
N ALA A 3 -1.47 -8.15 8.25
CA ALA A 3 -1.67 -7.92 9.68
C ALA A 3 -1.19 -9.09 10.57
N ALA A 4 -1.58 -10.32 10.25
CA ALA A 4 -1.19 -11.50 11.04
C ALA A 4 0.32 -11.77 10.98
N MET A 5 0.95 -11.49 9.84
CA MET A 5 2.39 -11.67 9.66
C MET A 5 3.20 -10.57 10.36
N ALA A 6 2.71 -9.34 10.27
CA ALA A 6 3.30 -8.22 10.98
C ALA A 6 3.20 -8.44 12.48
N ASP A 7 2.11 -8.99 13.00
CA ASP A 7 1.97 -9.35 14.42
C ASP A 7 3.02 -10.39 14.86
N ALA A 8 3.21 -11.44 14.05
CA ALA A 8 4.21 -12.49 14.32
C ALA A 8 5.66 -11.98 14.39
N ALA A 9 5.98 -10.89 13.69
CA ALA A 9 7.28 -10.21 13.70
C ALA A 9 7.16 -8.73 14.08
N TYR A 10 6.30 -8.41 15.06
CA TYR A 10 5.84 -7.03 15.33
C TYR A 10 6.95 -6.00 15.50
N SER A 11 7.92 -6.30 16.36
CA SER A 11 9.04 -5.38 16.67
C SER A 11 9.86 -4.98 15.43
N LYS A 12 9.86 -5.81 14.37
CA LYS A 12 10.55 -5.55 13.11
C LYS A 12 9.61 -5.19 11.96
N SER A 13 8.30 -5.29 12.14
CA SER A 13 7.33 -5.10 11.05
C SER A 13 6.50 -3.83 11.19
N VAL A 14 6.36 -3.28 12.41
CA VAL A 14 5.46 -2.14 12.67
C VAL A 14 5.78 -0.92 11.81
N PHE A 15 7.05 -0.59 11.59
CA PHE A 15 7.43 0.56 10.78
C PHE A 15 7.09 0.40 9.30
N HIS A 16 7.02 -0.84 8.77
CA HIS A 16 6.54 -1.10 7.41
C HIS A 16 5.05 -0.78 7.30
N ILE A 17 4.27 -1.10 8.33
CA ILE A 17 2.83 -0.81 8.38
C ILE A 17 2.58 0.70 8.48
N GLU A 18 3.31 1.42 9.32
CA GLU A 18 3.17 2.88 9.45
C GLU A 18 3.52 3.59 8.13
N ARG A 19 4.60 3.16 7.46
CA ARG A 19 4.98 3.69 6.15
C ARG A 19 3.91 3.42 5.09
N TYR A 20 3.34 2.22 5.08
CA TYR A 20 2.22 1.88 4.20
C TYR A 20 1.01 2.79 4.44
N GLN A 21 0.62 2.98 5.70
CA GLN A 21 -0.52 3.84 6.05
C GLN A 21 -0.31 5.28 5.59
N LEU A 22 0.88 5.84 5.83
CA LEU A 22 1.22 7.19 5.39
C LEU A 22 1.22 7.31 3.86
N ALA A 23 1.82 6.35 3.16
CA ALA A 23 1.88 6.34 1.70
C ALA A 23 0.48 6.21 1.08
N ALA A 24 -0.35 5.31 1.61
CA ALA A 24 -1.73 5.11 1.15
C ALA A 24 -2.59 6.36 1.37
N ALA A 25 -2.47 7.02 2.53
CA ALA A 25 -3.17 8.27 2.80
C ALA A 25 -2.71 9.40 1.86
N SER A 26 -1.39 9.54 1.65
CA SER A 26 -0.83 10.54 0.74
C SER A 26 -1.29 10.33 -0.71
N ALA A 27 -1.23 9.08 -1.21
CA ALA A 27 -1.75 8.71 -2.52
C ALA A 27 -3.27 8.97 -2.62
N GLY A 28 -4.00 8.66 -1.54
CA GLY A 28 -5.38 9.05 -1.26
C GLY A 28 -5.68 10.49 -1.66
N HIS A 29 -5.03 11.41 -0.96
CA HIS A 29 -5.19 12.84 -1.15
C HIS A 29 -4.74 13.30 -2.55
N ALA A 30 -3.63 12.77 -3.06
CA ALA A 30 -3.13 13.13 -4.39
C ALA A 30 -4.13 12.75 -5.51
N ASN A 31 -4.74 11.56 -5.41
CA ASN A 31 -5.74 11.09 -6.37
C ASN A 31 -6.98 11.97 -6.35
N ILE A 32 -7.53 12.24 -5.16
CA ILE A 32 -8.70 13.10 -4.98
C ILE A 32 -8.44 14.48 -5.59
N ASN A 33 -7.32 15.12 -5.22
CA ASN A 33 -6.97 16.44 -5.74
C ASN A 33 -6.88 16.46 -7.28
N THR A 34 -6.29 15.42 -7.87
CA THR A 34 -6.11 15.29 -9.31
C THR A 34 -7.45 15.12 -10.03
N TYR A 35 -8.30 14.20 -9.56
CA TYR A 35 -9.56 13.88 -10.23
C TYR A 35 -10.65 14.91 -9.93
N ASP A 36 -10.65 15.56 -8.76
CA ASP A 36 -11.57 16.68 -8.47
C ASP A 36 -11.31 17.87 -9.40
N ALA A 37 -10.05 18.13 -9.75
CA ALA A 37 -9.72 19.16 -10.74
C ALA A 37 -10.27 18.82 -12.14
N LYS A 38 -10.23 17.54 -12.53
CA LYS A 38 -10.79 17.06 -13.82
C LYS A 38 -12.33 17.10 -13.79
N LEU A 39 -12.95 16.58 -12.74
CA LEU A 39 -14.40 16.51 -12.57
C LEU A 39 -15.06 17.89 -12.51
N ARG A 40 -14.38 18.92 -12.00
CA ARG A 40 -14.87 20.30 -12.00
C ARG A 40 -14.94 20.92 -13.40
N ARG A 41 -14.10 20.45 -14.33
CA ARG A 41 -14.05 20.95 -15.71
C ARG A 41 -15.00 20.20 -16.64
N GLU A 42 -15.33 18.96 -16.28
CA GLU A 42 -16.23 18.12 -17.07
C GLU A 42 -17.70 18.42 -16.74
N GLN A 43 -18.51 18.64 -17.77
CA GLN A 43 -19.94 18.96 -17.63
C GLN A 43 -20.82 17.77 -18.05
N ASP A 44 -20.31 16.89 -18.91
CA ASP A 44 -21.06 15.73 -19.36
C ASP A 44 -21.15 14.67 -18.25
N ALA A 45 -22.37 14.21 -17.98
CA ALA A 45 -22.63 13.29 -16.88
C ALA A 45 -21.98 11.91 -17.10
N SER A 46 -21.92 11.44 -18.35
CA SER A 46 -21.30 10.16 -18.70
C SER A 46 -19.79 10.23 -18.55
N ALA A 47 -19.16 11.28 -19.09
CA ALA A 47 -17.73 11.54 -18.94
C ALA A 47 -17.32 11.69 -17.47
N ARG A 48 -18.16 12.32 -16.63
CA ARG A 48 -17.93 12.38 -15.16
C ARG A 48 -18.03 11.03 -14.47
N ALA A 49 -18.89 10.12 -14.94
CA ALA A 49 -18.93 8.75 -14.42
C ALA A 49 -17.65 7.99 -14.76
N ALA A 50 -17.23 8.05 -16.03
CA ALA A 50 -15.98 7.42 -16.48
C ALA A 50 -14.74 7.95 -15.74
N LEU A 51 -14.67 9.26 -15.48
CA LEU A 51 -13.57 9.85 -14.69
C LEU A 51 -13.53 9.33 -13.24
N ARG A 52 -14.69 9.04 -12.63
CA ARG A 52 -14.75 8.46 -11.27
C ARG A 52 -14.31 7.01 -11.26
N GLU A 53 -14.71 6.23 -12.26
CA GLU A 53 -14.25 4.85 -12.43
C GLU A 53 -12.73 4.81 -12.63
N GLN A 54 -12.20 5.68 -13.49
CA GLN A 54 -10.76 5.82 -13.70
C GLN A 54 -10.02 6.21 -12.40
N ALA A 55 -10.60 7.11 -11.60
CA ALA A 55 -10.03 7.50 -10.31
C ALA A 55 -9.98 6.33 -9.32
N ASN A 56 -11.03 5.50 -9.30
CA ASN A 56 -11.12 4.32 -8.44
C ASN A 56 -10.11 3.25 -8.87
N GLU A 57 -9.99 2.98 -10.17
CA GLU A 57 -9.03 2.00 -10.70
C GLU A 57 -7.59 2.43 -10.39
N ALA A 58 -7.24 3.70 -10.67
CA ALA A 58 -5.92 4.24 -10.36
C ALA A 58 -5.57 4.17 -8.86
N MET A 59 -6.56 4.40 -8.00
CA MET A 59 -6.40 4.24 -6.55
C MET A 59 -6.19 2.76 -6.17
N ALA A 60 -6.99 1.87 -6.73
CA ALA A 60 -6.92 0.44 -6.46
C ALA A 60 -5.55 -0.13 -6.85
N ASP A 61 -5.03 0.24 -8.01
CA ASP A 61 -3.70 -0.16 -8.49
C ASP A 61 -2.59 0.36 -7.58
N THR A 62 -2.67 1.63 -7.18
CA THR A 62 -1.69 2.24 -6.28
C THR A 62 -1.67 1.53 -4.92
N ILE A 63 -2.85 1.32 -4.31
CA ILE A 63 -2.97 0.62 -3.03
C ILE A 63 -2.48 -0.82 -3.14
N ARG A 64 -2.81 -1.51 -4.24
CA ARG A 64 -2.36 -2.89 -4.49
C ARG A 64 -0.84 -2.98 -4.56
N GLY A 65 -0.19 -2.03 -5.24
CA GLY A 65 1.28 -1.95 -5.29
C GLY A 65 1.90 -1.71 -3.91
N LEU A 66 1.37 -0.74 -3.15
CA LEU A 66 1.84 -0.45 -1.79
C LEU A 66 1.65 -1.65 -0.84
N ALA A 67 0.52 -2.35 -0.95
CA ALA A 67 0.23 -3.53 -0.14
C ALA A 67 1.15 -4.70 -0.49
N ALA A 68 1.45 -4.92 -1.78
CA ALA A 68 2.39 -5.94 -2.22
C ALA A 68 3.81 -5.68 -1.71
N ASP A 69 4.30 -4.45 -1.84
CA ASP A 69 5.60 -4.03 -1.30
C ASP A 69 5.68 -4.19 0.24
N THR A 70 4.60 -3.84 0.94
CA THR A 70 4.52 -4.03 2.40
C THR A 70 4.53 -5.51 2.78
N LEU A 71 3.80 -6.34 2.03
CA LEU A 71 3.78 -7.78 2.24
C LEU A 71 5.18 -8.39 2.06
N ASP A 72 5.90 -8.00 1.01
CA ASP A 72 7.26 -8.47 0.73
C ASP A 72 8.23 -8.15 1.88
N LYS A 73 8.16 -6.92 2.40
CA LYS A 73 8.98 -6.47 3.53
C LYS A 73 8.65 -7.20 4.83
N VAL A 74 7.37 -7.36 5.14
CA VAL A 74 6.93 -8.11 6.34
C VAL A 74 7.28 -9.59 6.22
N LEU A 75 7.14 -10.18 5.03
CA LEU A 75 7.58 -11.55 4.75
C LEU A 75 9.07 -11.73 5.01
N TYR A 76 9.87 -10.79 4.51
CA TYR A 76 11.32 -10.81 4.72
C TYR A 76 11.67 -10.81 6.21
N GLU A 77 11.16 -9.83 6.96
CA GLU A 77 11.40 -9.71 8.41
C GLU A 77 10.96 -10.96 9.18
N LEU A 78 9.77 -11.49 8.86
CA LEU A 78 9.27 -12.71 9.46
C LEU A 78 10.18 -13.91 9.15
N SER A 79 10.59 -14.06 7.89
CA SER A 79 11.41 -15.20 7.44
C SER A 79 12.77 -15.26 8.16
N CYS A 80 13.37 -14.11 8.44
CA CYS A 80 14.62 -14.02 9.19
C CYS A 80 14.48 -14.49 10.65
N GLN A 81 13.27 -14.48 11.21
CA GLN A 81 13.00 -14.83 12.62
C GLN A 81 12.39 -16.22 12.80
N MET A 82 12.08 -16.93 11.71
CA MET A 82 11.47 -18.25 11.80
C MET A 82 12.40 -19.26 12.49
N LYS A 83 11.82 -20.26 13.17
CA LYS A 83 12.58 -21.29 13.91
C LYS A 83 13.52 -22.13 13.04
N ASN A 84 13.28 -22.18 11.73
CA ASN A 84 14.13 -22.85 10.75
C ASN A 84 15.21 -21.92 10.17
N CYS A 85 15.41 -20.71 10.73
CA CYS A 85 16.46 -19.83 10.28
C CYS A 85 17.84 -20.39 10.62
N TYR A 86 18.78 -20.22 9.70
CA TYR A 86 20.19 -20.55 9.90
C TYR A 86 21.02 -19.37 9.42
N SER A 87 21.80 -18.78 10.30
CA SER A 87 22.74 -17.71 9.97
C SER A 87 24.15 -18.21 10.26
N ARG A 88 24.98 -18.33 9.22
CA ARG A 88 26.41 -18.59 9.41
C ARG A 88 27.07 -17.25 9.78
N SER A 89 27.21 -17.02 11.09
CA SER A 89 27.96 -15.88 11.62
C SER A 89 29.43 -16.04 11.25
N ASP A 90 29.96 -15.15 10.42
CA ASP A 90 31.39 -15.07 10.07
C ASP A 90 32.20 -14.32 11.16
N ALA A 91 31.86 -14.58 12.42
CA ALA A 91 32.49 -13.97 13.58
C ALA A 91 33.79 -14.69 13.97
#